data_AF-A0A382KIV4-F1
#
_entry.id   AF-A0A382KIV4-F1
#
_cell.length_a   1.000
_cell.length_b   1.000
_cell.length_c   1.000
_cell.angle_alpha   90.00
_cell.angle_beta   90.00
_cell.angle_gamma   90.00
#
_symmetry.space_group_name_H-M   'P 1'
#
loop_
_entity.id
_entity.type
_entity.pdbx_description
1 polymer ?
#
loop_
_entity_poly.entity_id
_entity_poly.type
_entity_poly.pdbx_seq_one_letter_code
_entity_poly.pdbx_strand_id
1 'polypeptide(L)'
;EGESGQDMVEQLGQLAQRQGELVSQTGELVPLRLGEQAQQQQMRGISDQQQMVASDLGELAEQPGADGMLGDLEELAQQAEILAQQLAEGRLTPEILRDQERLFHRLLDAGRALEKEEFSEERESEEPGPFERTQAVPLTAQQLGVMPYELPDGEQLRRLTPAVRQLVLEYFERLNRAGPDGGGS
;
A
#
# COMPACT_ATOMS: atom_id res chain seq x y z
N GLU A 1 -24.94 -2.89 -10.97
CA GLU A 1 -23.83 -2.03 -10.54
C GLU A 1 -22.68 -1.94 -11.56
N GLY A 2 -22.60 -2.79 -12.60
CA GLY A 2 -21.53 -2.69 -13.62
C GLY A 2 -21.68 -1.56 -14.66
N GLU A 3 -22.91 -1.19 -15.05
CA GLU A 3 -23.15 -0.20 -16.13
C GLU A 3 -22.68 1.21 -15.73
N SER A 4 -22.91 1.62 -14.48
CA SER A 4 -22.46 2.92 -13.94
C SER A 4 -20.94 3.02 -13.80
N GLY A 5 -20.26 1.90 -13.53
CA GLY A 5 -18.80 1.83 -13.47
C GLY A 5 -18.18 2.03 -14.86
N GLN A 6 -18.68 1.32 -15.86
CA GLN A 6 -18.22 1.45 -17.26
C GLN A 6 -18.39 2.88 -17.79
N ASP A 7 -19.55 3.48 -17.54
CA ASP A 7 -19.82 4.87 -17.94
C ASP A 7 -18.82 5.85 -17.31
N MET A 8 -18.41 5.60 -16.06
CA MET A 8 -17.43 6.43 -15.35
C MET A 8 -16.00 6.21 -15.87
N VAL A 9 -15.60 4.96 -16.19
CA VAL A 9 -14.31 4.68 -16.88
C VAL A 9 -14.24 5.46 -18.18
N GLU A 10 -15.31 5.43 -18.98
CA GLU A 10 -15.35 6.10 -20.27
C GLU A 10 -15.24 7.63 -20.10
N GLN A 11 -15.99 8.21 -19.16
CA GLN A 11 -15.92 9.63 -18.84
C GLN A 11 -14.53 10.06 -18.34
N LEU A 12 -13.90 9.28 -17.46
CA LEU A 12 -12.52 9.52 -17.00
C LEU A 12 -11.51 9.42 -18.14
N GLY A 13 -11.68 8.46 -19.05
CA GLY A 13 -10.87 8.33 -20.25
C GLY A 13 -10.96 9.57 -21.14
N GLN A 14 -12.18 10.10 -21.35
CA GLN A 14 -12.41 11.34 -22.09
C GLN A 14 -11.77 12.55 -21.40
N LEU A 15 -11.81 12.62 -20.07
CA LEU A 15 -11.15 13.69 -19.30
C LEU A 15 -9.64 13.60 -19.39
N ALA A 16 -9.07 12.40 -19.28
CA ALA A 16 -7.64 12.18 -19.46
C ALA A 16 -7.18 12.59 -20.87
N GLN A 17 -7.95 12.25 -21.91
CA GLN A 17 -7.65 12.70 -23.28
C GLN A 17 -7.64 14.24 -23.38
N ARG A 18 -8.67 14.90 -22.87
CA ARG A 18 -8.75 16.37 -22.86
C ARG A 18 -7.58 17.01 -22.10
N GLN A 19 -7.21 16.45 -20.94
CA GLN A 19 -6.05 16.93 -20.19
C GLN A 19 -4.73 16.74 -20.97
N GLY A 20 -4.56 15.64 -21.69
CA GLY A 20 -3.38 15.40 -22.54
C GLY A 20 -3.27 16.38 -23.72
N GLU A 21 -4.41 16.74 -24.31
CA GLU A 21 -4.49 17.79 -25.34
C GLU A 21 -4.09 19.15 -24.76
N LEU A 22 -4.52 19.47 -23.52
CA LEU A 22 -4.14 20.70 -22.82
C LEU A 22 -2.65 20.77 -22.49
N VAL A 23 -2.06 19.65 -22.03
CA VAL A 23 -0.61 19.54 -21.79
C VAL A 23 0.15 19.84 -23.08
N SER A 24 -0.28 19.25 -24.20
CA SER A 24 0.36 19.45 -25.50
C SER A 24 0.26 20.91 -25.95
N GLN A 25 -0.94 21.50 -25.90
CA GLN A 25 -1.16 22.91 -26.25
C GLN A 25 -0.34 23.86 -25.38
N THR A 26 -0.33 23.64 -24.06
CA THR A 26 0.47 24.45 -23.12
C THR A 26 1.96 24.29 -23.39
N GLY A 27 2.42 23.06 -23.63
CA GLY A 27 3.82 22.74 -23.93
C GLY A 27 4.33 23.38 -25.22
N GLU A 28 3.47 23.53 -26.23
CA GLU A 28 3.79 24.27 -27.47
C GLU A 28 3.92 25.77 -27.23
N LEU A 29 3.14 26.35 -26.31
CA LEU A 29 3.17 27.78 -25.99
C LEU A 29 4.40 28.21 -25.19
N VAL A 30 4.93 27.36 -24.31
CA VAL A 30 6.11 27.67 -23.46
C VAL A 30 7.35 28.11 -24.27
N PRO A 31 7.78 27.40 -25.34
CA PRO A 31 8.93 27.80 -26.15
C PRO A 31 8.62 28.92 -27.15
N LEU A 32 7.35 29.15 -27.47
CA LEU A 32 6.95 30.17 -28.44
C LEU A 32 7.02 31.56 -27.82
N ARG A 33 7.75 32.48 -28.46
CA ARG A 33 7.72 33.91 -28.12
C ARG A 33 6.57 34.59 -28.85
N LEU A 34 5.35 34.45 -28.33
CA LEU A 34 4.20 35.23 -28.78
C LEU A 34 4.26 36.65 -28.22
N GLY A 35 3.56 37.58 -28.88
CA GLY A 35 3.27 38.89 -28.28
C GLY A 35 2.38 38.73 -27.04
N GLU A 36 2.58 39.58 -26.03
CA GLU A 36 1.93 39.48 -24.71
C GLU A 36 0.39 39.36 -24.79
N GLN A 37 -0.25 40.10 -25.70
CA GLN A 37 -1.71 40.03 -25.91
C GLN A 37 -2.17 38.69 -26.49
N ALA A 38 -1.42 38.14 -27.45
CA ALA A 38 -1.75 36.84 -28.06
C ALA A 38 -1.52 35.70 -27.06
N GLN A 39 -0.46 35.80 -26.25
CA GLN A 39 -0.21 34.85 -25.17
C GLN A 39 -1.32 34.87 -24.12
N GLN A 40 -1.77 36.05 -23.66
CA GLN A 40 -2.89 36.15 -22.72
C GLN A 40 -4.19 35.57 -23.26
N GLN A 41 -4.49 35.75 -24.55
CA GLN A 41 -5.69 35.16 -25.16
C GLN A 41 -5.62 33.64 -25.18
N GLN A 42 -4.46 33.08 -25.55
CA GLN A 42 -4.24 31.63 -25.52
C GLN A 42 -4.33 31.07 -24.10
N MET A 43 -3.70 31.73 -23.13
CA MET A 43 -3.74 31.35 -21.72
C MET A 43 -5.15 31.32 -21.14
N ARG A 44 -5.99 32.31 -21.49
CA ARG A 44 -7.42 32.30 -21.09
C ARG A 44 -8.16 31.11 -21.69
N GLY A 45 -7.94 30.82 -22.97
CA GLY A 45 -8.55 29.66 -23.62
C GLY A 45 -8.16 28.32 -22.98
N ILE A 46 -6.90 28.17 -22.54
CA ILE A 46 -6.44 26.98 -21.81
C ILE A 46 -7.01 26.96 -20.39
N SER A 47 -7.05 28.10 -19.71
CA SER A 47 -7.67 28.24 -18.38
C SER A 47 -9.14 27.80 -18.40
N ASP A 48 -9.93 28.27 -19.37
CA ASP A 48 -11.34 27.93 -19.50
C ASP A 48 -11.52 26.41 -19.71
N GLN A 49 -10.67 25.80 -20.53
CA GLN A 49 -10.67 24.35 -20.74
C GLN A 49 -10.27 23.58 -19.49
N GLN A 50 -9.25 24.05 -18.75
CA GLN A 50 -8.82 23.43 -17.50
C GLN A 50 -9.93 23.52 -16.43
N GLN A 51 -10.70 24.61 -16.43
CA GLN A 51 -11.86 24.77 -15.54
C GLN A 51 -13.01 23.83 -15.91
N MET A 52 -13.23 23.55 -17.19
CA MET A 52 -14.18 22.51 -17.61
C MET A 52 -13.75 21.13 -17.11
N VAL A 53 -12.46 20.78 -17.19
CA VAL A 53 -11.94 19.52 -16.62
C VAL A 53 -12.20 19.44 -15.12
N ALA A 54 -12.01 20.54 -14.37
CA ALA A 54 -12.30 20.59 -12.95
C ALA A 54 -13.79 20.37 -12.64
N SER A 55 -14.68 21.02 -13.39
CA SER A 55 -16.14 20.87 -13.25
C SER A 55 -16.57 19.43 -13.50
N ASP A 56 -16.15 18.86 -14.62
CA ASP A 56 -16.51 17.50 -15.01
C ASP A 56 -16.00 16.46 -13.98
N LEU A 57 -14.81 16.67 -13.39
CA LEU A 57 -14.28 15.82 -12.32
C LEU A 57 -15.10 15.93 -11.04
N GLY A 58 -15.53 17.14 -10.67
CA GLY A 58 -16.42 17.35 -9.53
C GLY A 58 -17.78 16.69 -9.74
N GLU A 59 -18.35 16.82 -10.94
CA GLU A 59 -19.61 16.15 -11.31
C GLU A 59 -19.46 14.62 -11.26
N LEU A 60 -18.33 14.08 -11.73
CA LEU A 60 -18.05 12.64 -11.61
C LEU A 60 -17.94 12.17 -10.16
N ALA A 61 -17.30 12.96 -9.30
CA ALA A 61 -17.18 12.64 -7.89
C ALA A 61 -18.56 12.55 -7.21
N GLU A 62 -19.52 13.37 -7.62
CA GLU A 62 -20.89 13.36 -7.08
C GLU A 62 -21.77 12.21 -7.63
N GLN A 63 -21.31 11.45 -8.64
CA GLN A 63 -22.10 10.37 -9.23
C GLN A 63 -22.21 9.15 -8.29
N PRO A 64 -23.39 8.50 -8.23
CA PRO A 64 -23.57 7.27 -7.47
C PRO A 64 -22.68 6.15 -8.03
N GLY A 65 -21.91 5.50 -7.17
CA GLY A 65 -20.88 4.51 -7.55
C GLY A 65 -19.45 5.03 -7.45
N ALA A 66 -19.25 6.32 -7.18
CA ALA A 66 -17.93 6.90 -6.89
C ALA A 66 -17.43 6.58 -5.46
N ASP A 67 -18.17 5.84 -4.62
CA ASP A 67 -17.92 5.71 -3.19
C ASP A 67 -16.49 5.25 -2.81
N GLY A 68 -15.85 4.42 -3.65
CA GLY A 68 -14.45 3.99 -3.48
C GLY A 68 -13.39 5.00 -3.94
N MET A 69 -13.77 5.94 -4.81
CA MET A 69 -12.87 6.86 -5.52
C MET A 69 -13.17 8.35 -5.27
N LEU A 70 -14.21 8.67 -4.50
CA LEU A 70 -14.67 10.03 -4.16
C LEU A 70 -13.51 10.96 -3.78
N GLY A 71 -12.66 10.51 -2.85
CA GLY A 71 -11.52 11.31 -2.38
C GLY A 71 -10.49 11.58 -3.49
N ASP A 72 -10.22 10.59 -4.34
CA ASP A 72 -9.26 10.75 -5.45
C ASP A 72 -9.82 11.69 -6.53
N LEU A 73 -11.11 11.58 -6.86
CA LEU A 73 -11.77 12.43 -7.86
C LEU A 73 -11.90 13.89 -7.38
N GLU A 74 -12.27 14.11 -6.12
CA GLU A 74 -12.31 15.46 -5.51
C GLU A 74 -10.92 16.11 -5.49
N GLU A 75 -9.87 15.36 -5.17
CA GLU A 75 -8.49 15.87 -5.22
C GLU A 75 -8.07 16.26 -6.64
N LEU A 76 -8.45 15.47 -7.65
CA LEU A 76 -8.16 15.76 -9.04
C LEU A 76 -8.91 17.00 -9.52
N ALA A 77 -10.19 17.16 -9.14
CA ALA A 77 -10.98 18.34 -9.43
C ALA A 77 -10.35 19.61 -8.82
N GLN A 78 -9.96 19.56 -7.55
CA GLN A 78 -9.29 20.67 -6.87
C GLN A 78 -7.94 21.01 -7.52
N GLN A 79 -7.16 20.01 -7.91
CA GLN A 79 -5.89 20.22 -8.61
C GLN A 79 -6.10 20.90 -9.97
N ALA A 80 -7.11 20.47 -10.73
CA ALA A 80 -7.50 21.08 -11.99
C ALA A 80 -7.95 22.55 -11.82
N GLU A 81 -8.74 22.86 -10.78
CA GLU A 81 -9.20 24.22 -10.49
C GLU A 81 -8.03 25.15 -10.16
N ILE A 82 -7.08 24.70 -9.33
CA ILE A 82 -5.87 25.44 -9.00
C ILE A 82 -5.06 25.74 -10.28
N LEU A 83 -4.93 24.76 -11.18
CA LEU A 83 -4.23 24.94 -12.46
C LEU A 83 -4.94 25.97 -13.35
N ALA A 84 -6.26 25.90 -13.46
CA ALA A 84 -7.06 26.88 -14.20
C ALA A 84 -6.82 28.30 -13.67
N GLN A 85 -6.85 28.48 -12.36
CA GLN A 85 -6.63 29.79 -11.75
C GLN A 85 -5.20 30.32 -12.00
N GLN A 86 -4.19 29.45 -11.94
CA GLN A 86 -2.81 29.85 -12.28
C GLN A 86 -2.66 30.28 -13.73
N LEU A 87 -3.31 29.58 -14.66
CA LEU A 87 -3.33 29.93 -16.08
C LEU A 87 -4.07 31.25 -16.34
N ALA A 88 -5.22 31.47 -15.68
CA ALA A 88 -5.98 32.72 -15.76
C ALA A 88 -5.17 33.93 -15.33
N GLU A 89 -4.31 33.77 -14.32
CA GLU A 89 -3.39 34.79 -13.82
C GLU A 89 -2.19 35.03 -14.75
N GLY A 90 -2.09 34.32 -15.87
CA GLY A 90 -1.02 34.48 -16.85
C GLY A 90 0.31 33.86 -16.40
N ARG A 91 0.30 33.00 -15.38
CA ARG A 91 1.48 32.22 -14.99
C ARG A 91 1.64 31.11 -16.01
N LEU A 92 2.61 31.23 -16.92
CA LEU A 92 3.04 30.15 -17.81
C LEU A 92 4.46 29.75 -17.42
N THR A 93 4.55 28.86 -16.44
CA THR A 93 5.83 28.39 -15.88
C THR A 93 6.07 26.92 -16.24
N PRO A 94 7.33 26.47 -16.28
CA PRO A 94 7.64 25.04 -16.40
C PRO A 94 6.97 24.19 -15.32
N GLU A 95 6.75 24.76 -14.13
CA GLU A 95 6.06 24.11 -13.01
C GLU A 95 4.60 23.80 -13.35
N ILE A 96 3.86 24.74 -13.97
CA ILE A 96 2.47 24.51 -14.38
C ILE A 96 2.37 23.39 -15.41
N LEU A 97 3.30 23.31 -16.36
CA LEU A 97 3.33 22.22 -17.33
C LEU A 97 3.52 20.86 -16.63
N ARG A 98 4.47 20.77 -15.69
CA ARG A 98 4.70 19.54 -14.90
C ARG A 98 3.48 19.15 -14.07
N ASP A 99 2.77 20.13 -13.53
CA ASP A 99 1.57 19.88 -12.73
C ASP A 99 0.39 19.43 -13.62
N GLN A 100 0.24 19.98 -14.83
CA GLN A 100 -0.70 19.45 -15.83
C GLN A 100 -0.34 18.02 -16.28
N GLU A 101 0.94 17.71 -16.49
CA GLU A 101 1.41 16.35 -16.82
C GLU A 101 1.11 15.37 -15.67
N ARG A 102 1.33 15.79 -14.42
CA ARG A 102 1.00 14.97 -13.25
C ARG A 102 -0.50 14.72 -13.15
N LEU A 103 -1.33 15.73 -13.35
CA LEU A 103 -2.78 15.60 -13.38
C LEU A 103 -3.23 14.61 -14.46
N PHE A 104 -2.68 14.73 -15.67
CA PHE A 104 -2.94 13.79 -16.77
C PHE A 104 -2.63 12.34 -16.39
N HIS A 105 -1.46 12.07 -15.81
CA HIS A 105 -1.09 10.72 -15.39
C HIS A 105 -2.01 10.18 -14.28
N ARG A 106 -2.35 11.01 -13.30
CA ARG A 106 -3.29 10.59 -12.25
C ARG A 106 -4.68 10.27 -12.81
N LEU A 107 -5.16 11.01 -13.80
CA LEU A 107 -6.43 10.70 -14.48
C LEU A 107 -6.40 9.33 -15.18
N LEU A 108 -5.30 9.02 -15.88
CA LEU A 108 -5.11 7.71 -16.51
C LEU A 108 -5.05 6.59 -15.49
N ASP A 109 -4.36 6.81 -14.38
CA ASP A 109 -4.22 5.81 -13.32
C ASP A 109 -5.55 5.59 -12.58
N ALA A 110 -6.33 6.65 -12.35
CA ALA A 110 -7.68 6.56 -11.79
C ALA A 110 -8.62 5.75 -12.70
N GLY A 111 -8.60 6.01 -14.02
CA GLY A 111 -9.39 5.23 -14.99
C GLY A 111 -9.02 3.74 -14.99
N ARG A 112 -7.73 3.41 -14.92
CA ARG A 112 -7.26 2.00 -14.83
C ARG A 112 -7.61 1.34 -13.51
N ALA A 113 -7.57 2.09 -12.40
CA ALA A 113 -7.95 1.58 -11.09
C ALA A 113 -9.44 1.19 -11.10
N LEU A 114 -10.29 2.06 -11.64
CA LEU A 114 -11.73 1.83 -11.75
C LEU A 114 -12.04 0.61 -12.66
N GLU A 115 -11.37 0.52 -13.81
CA GLU A 115 -11.47 -0.65 -14.70
C GLU A 115 -11.10 -1.94 -13.96
N LYS A 116 -10.02 -1.93 -13.18
CA LYS A 116 -9.56 -3.10 -12.42
C LYS A 116 -10.52 -3.48 -11.31
N GLU A 117 -11.11 -2.52 -10.61
CA GLU A 117 -12.11 -2.77 -9.57
C GLU A 117 -13.36 -3.43 -10.14
N GLU A 118 -13.82 -2.98 -11.31
CA GLU A 118 -14.97 -3.58 -12.03
C GLU A 118 -14.75 -5.07 -12.34
N PHE A 119 -13.52 -5.46 -12.69
CA PHE A 119 -13.17 -6.86 -13.02
C PHE A 119 -12.69 -7.69 -11.84
N SER A 120 -12.52 -7.11 -10.65
CA SER A 120 -12.04 -7.84 -9.48
C SER A 120 -13.19 -8.54 -8.76
N GLU A 121 -13.10 -9.86 -8.59
CA GLU A 121 -13.93 -10.57 -7.62
C GLU A 121 -13.47 -10.13 -6.22
N GLU A 122 -14.36 -9.47 -5.47
CA GLU A 122 -14.12 -9.12 -4.07
C GLU A 122 -13.69 -10.37 -3.30
N ARG A 123 -12.55 -10.30 -2.58
CA ARG A 123 -12.14 -11.38 -1.70
C ARG A 123 -13.10 -11.45 -0.52
N GLU A 124 -14.06 -12.36 -0.57
CA GLU A 124 -14.80 -12.75 0.61
C GLU A 124 -13.85 -13.43 1.61
N SER A 125 -13.73 -12.84 2.81
CA SER A 125 -13.11 -13.52 3.93
C SER A 125 -14.12 -14.49 4.51
N GLU A 126 -14.00 -15.77 4.17
CA GLU A 126 -14.78 -16.82 4.83
C GLU A 126 -14.27 -17.00 6.27
N GLU A 127 -15.19 -17.02 7.24
CA GLU A 127 -14.82 -17.43 8.61
C GLU A 127 -14.23 -18.84 8.54
N PRO A 128 -13.05 -19.09 9.14
CA PRO A 128 -12.49 -20.43 9.16
C PRO A 128 -13.52 -21.35 9.83
N GLY A 129 -13.97 -22.37 9.09
CA GLY A 129 -14.91 -23.36 9.60
C GLY A 129 -14.42 -24.04 10.89
N PRO A 130 -15.29 -24.78 11.60
CA PRO A 130 -14.93 -25.44 12.84
C PRO A 130 -13.71 -26.35 12.62
N PHE A 131 -12.55 -25.88 13.09
CA PHE A 131 -11.30 -26.61 13.01
C PHE A 131 -11.03 -27.22 14.39
N GLU A 132 -10.87 -28.54 14.44
CA GLU A 132 -10.38 -29.17 15.65
C GLU A 132 -8.91 -28.81 15.81
N ARG A 133 -8.61 -28.04 16.87
CA ARG A 133 -7.24 -27.86 17.32
C ARG A 133 -6.73 -29.22 17.81
N THR A 134 -5.97 -29.92 16.99
CA THR A 134 -5.18 -31.06 17.46
C THR A 134 -4.30 -30.56 18.59
N GLN A 135 -4.49 -31.08 19.80
CA GLN A 135 -3.59 -30.79 20.91
C GLN A 135 -2.20 -31.25 20.48
N ALA A 136 -1.25 -30.33 20.41
CA ALA A 136 0.13 -30.66 20.09
C ALA A 136 0.63 -31.63 21.17
N VAL A 137 1.08 -32.82 20.74
CA VAL A 137 1.74 -33.75 21.65
C VAL A 137 3.02 -33.08 22.14
N PRO A 138 3.27 -32.97 23.46
CA PRO A 138 4.50 -32.38 23.96
C PRO A 138 5.69 -33.19 23.44
N LEU A 139 6.69 -32.48 22.93
CA LEU A 139 7.92 -33.10 22.46
C LEU A 139 8.65 -33.76 23.64
N THR A 140 9.19 -34.95 23.42
CA THR A 140 10.05 -35.61 24.39
C THR A 140 11.41 -34.91 24.47
N ALA A 141 12.13 -35.04 25.59
CA ALA A 141 13.46 -34.44 25.77
C ALA A 141 14.46 -34.84 24.66
N GLN A 142 14.34 -36.05 24.10
CA GLN A 142 15.14 -36.51 22.96
C GLN A 142 14.80 -35.78 21.67
N GLN A 143 13.52 -35.50 21.43
CA GLN A 143 13.06 -34.72 20.27
C GLN A 143 13.46 -33.24 20.37
N LEU A 144 13.62 -32.73 21.61
CA LEU A 144 14.13 -31.39 21.89
C LEU A 144 15.67 -31.31 21.83
N GLY A 145 16.37 -32.41 21.52
CA GLY A 145 17.83 -32.44 21.46
C GLY A 145 18.52 -32.25 22.82
N VAL A 146 17.80 -32.46 23.92
CA VAL A 146 18.37 -32.34 25.27
C VAL A 146 19.18 -33.60 25.55
N MET A 147 20.48 -33.43 25.65
CA MET A 147 21.40 -34.50 26.03
C MET A 147 21.40 -34.68 27.55
N PRO A 148 21.40 -35.92 28.06
CA PRO A 148 21.63 -36.17 29.49
C PRO A 148 22.97 -35.59 29.92
N TYR A 149 23.05 -35.08 31.15
CA TYR A 149 24.32 -34.70 31.75
C TYR A 149 25.20 -35.94 31.92
N GLU A 150 26.45 -35.84 31.48
CA GLU A 150 27.44 -36.91 31.62
C GLU A 150 27.78 -37.13 33.10
N LEU A 151 27.92 -38.40 33.50
CA LEU A 151 28.35 -38.72 34.85
C LEU A 151 29.84 -38.36 35.04
N PRO A 152 30.23 -37.88 36.24
CA PRO A 152 31.64 -37.65 36.57
C PRO A 152 32.48 -38.92 36.38
N ASP A 153 33.72 -38.74 35.91
CA ASP A 153 34.61 -39.87 35.64
C ASP A 153 35.13 -40.54 36.93
N GLY A 154 35.71 -41.73 36.77
CA GLY A 154 36.21 -42.52 37.91
C GLY A 154 37.32 -41.84 38.71
N GLU A 155 38.13 -40.99 38.09
CA GLU A 155 39.22 -40.25 38.74
C GLU A 155 38.67 -39.10 39.59
N GLN A 156 37.64 -38.40 39.10
CA GLN A 156 36.91 -37.37 39.84
C GLN A 156 36.20 -37.97 41.06
N LEU A 157 35.53 -39.12 40.90
CA LEU A 157 34.84 -39.79 42.00
C LEU A 157 35.79 -40.35 43.07
N ARG A 158 37.01 -40.74 42.70
CA ARG A 158 38.05 -41.23 43.62
C ARG A 158 38.57 -40.15 44.56
N ARG A 159 38.53 -38.88 44.14
CA ARG A 159 38.91 -37.73 44.99
C ARG A 159 37.87 -37.39 46.07
N LEU A 160 36.66 -37.94 45.95
CA LEU A 160 35.56 -37.75 46.90
C LEU A 160 35.55 -38.84 47.97
N THR A 161 35.06 -38.48 49.16
CA THR A 161 34.77 -39.47 50.21
C THR A 161 33.64 -40.40 49.76
N PRO A 162 33.56 -41.64 50.29
CA PRO A 162 32.54 -42.60 49.87
C PRO A 162 31.10 -42.09 50.00
N ALA A 163 30.80 -41.33 51.06
CA ALA A 163 29.49 -40.73 51.28
C ALA A 163 29.18 -39.62 50.25
N VAL A 164 30.13 -38.74 49.97
CA VAL A 164 29.95 -37.66 48.99
C VAL A 164 29.85 -38.21 47.57
N ARG A 165 30.57 -39.31 47.27
CA ARG A 165 30.48 -40.01 45.98
C ARG A 165 29.05 -40.49 45.70
N GLN A 166 28.39 -41.09 46.68
CA GLN A 166 27.01 -41.56 46.53
C GLN A 166 26.06 -40.38 46.29
N LEU A 167 26.20 -39.30 47.06
CA LEU A 167 25.38 -38.09 46.88
C LEU A 167 25.52 -37.47 45.49
N VAL A 168 26.75 -37.44 44.93
CA VAL A 168 26.99 -36.90 43.59
C VAL A 168 26.32 -37.77 42.52
N LEU A 169 26.40 -39.10 42.64
CA LEU A 169 25.75 -40.01 41.70
C LEU A 169 24.21 -39.87 41.75
N GLU A 170 23.64 -39.84 42.96
CA GLU A 170 22.21 -39.62 43.17
C GLU A 170 21.73 -38.27 42.60
N TYR A 171 22.56 -37.24 42.70
CA TYR A 171 22.28 -35.92 42.14
C TYR A 171 22.18 -35.93 40.62
N PHE A 172 23.16 -36.50 39.91
CA PHE A 172 23.15 -36.58 38.44
C PHE A 172 22.04 -37.49 37.92
N GLU A 173 21.74 -38.60 38.61
CA GLU A 173 20.59 -39.44 38.28
C GLU A 173 19.26 -38.68 38.42
N ARG A 174 19.10 -37.89 39.49
CA ARG A 174 17.91 -37.06 39.68
C ARG A 174 17.81 -35.97 38.62
N LEU A 175 18.93 -35.32 38.29
CA LEU A 175 19.00 -34.27 37.29
C LEU A 175 18.61 -34.78 35.89
N ASN A 176 19.12 -35.95 35.50
CA ASN A 176 18.79 -36.59 34.22
C ASN A 176 17.35 -37.12 34.16
N ARG A 177 16.74 -37.46 35.30
CA ARG A 177 15.34 -37.89 35.39
C ARG A 177 14.34 -36.72 35.34
N ALA A 178 14.71 -35.58 35.91
CA ALA A 178 13.84 -34.40 36.00
C ALA A 178 13.76 -33.61 34.68
N GLY A 179 14.70 -33.83 33.75
CA GLY A 179 14.81 -33.02 32.53
C GLY A 179 15.24 -31.57 32.84
N PRO A 180 15.54 -30.77 31.81
CA PRO A 180 16.06 -29.41 31.96
C PRO A 180 15.02 -28.41 32.52
N ASP A 181 13.75 -28.79 32.58
CA ASP A 181 12.66 -27.95 33.08
C ASP A 181 12.40 -28.12 34.60
N GLY A 182 13.15 -28.98 35.29
CA GLY A 182 12.96 -29.31 36.71
C GLY A 182 13.56 -28.30 37.71
N GLY A 183 13.85 -27.07 37.31
CA GLY A 183 14.56 -26.07 38.11
C GLY A 183 13.92 -24.68 38.04
N GLY A 184 12.66 -24.55 38.42
CA GLY A 184 11.97 -23.26 38.46
C GLY A 184 10.65 -23.31 39.21
N SER A 185 10.72 -23.34 40.54
CA SER A 185 9.65 -22.93 41.46
C SER A 185 10.29 -22.49 42.78
#